data_AF-A0A842JAM6-F1
#
_entry.id   AF-A0A842JAM6-F1
#
_cell.length_a   1.000
_cell.length_b   1.000
_cell.length_c   1.000
_cell.angle_alpha   90.00
_cell.angle_beta   90.00
_cell.angle_gamma   90.00
#
_symmetry.space_group_name_H-M   'P 1'
#
loop_
_entity.id
_entity.type
_entity.pdbx_description
1 polymer ?
#
loop_
_entity_poly.entity_id
_entity_poly.type
_entity_poly.pdbx_seq_one_letter_code
_entity_poly.pdbx_strand_id
1 'polypeptide(L)'
;MKFGEFKNAKTLSLASLLCEQNPQLAELIKQNEFLYISCFEDKILGTENLVRCEIGSASYVLALLCKYSLDAAKFDEQTREYFEGLDEGYLSGECNVGEEEFEQIAEFLSGCENIVIDSSFLAHADAKNIFEFLQMLGKNVVLADGEQSEFKTDGELTPLKEPESFDGSVVFFMDEAGGSNLSGEVKELIGSASFAAAAKVKDGDMVSVQAKGAHVEAKFKLEPQMKGTVALCRAKFSGYAFKLVKIAKTAQ
;
A
#
# COMPACT_ATOMS: atom_id res chain seq x y z
N MET A 1 -0.31 -19.45 0.31
CA MET A 1 -1.62 -18.99 0.82
C MET A 1 -2.56 -18.63 -0.31
N LYS A 2 -3.86 -18.93 -0.17
CA LYS A 2 -4.91 -18.44 -1.07
C LYS A 2 -5.51 -17.17 -0.49
N PHE A 3 -5.80 -16.19 -1.33
CA PHE A 3 -6.55 -15.02 -0.89
C PHE A 3 -8.03 -15.40 -0.76
N GLY A 4 -8.67 -14.90 0.30
CA GLY A 4 -10.05 -15.21 0.62
C GLY A 4 -11.01 -14.12 0.18
N GLU A 5 -12.30 -14.43 0.26
CA GLU A 5 -13.36 -13.44 0.13
C GLU A 5 -13.47 -12.60 1.41
N PHE A 6 -13.90 -11.35 1.28
CA PHE A 6 -14.12 -10.47 2.42
C PHE A 6 -15.19 -11.02 3.36
N LYS A 7 -14.87 -11.12 4.65
CA LYS A 7 -15.86 -11.40 5.70
C LYS A 7 -16.31 -10.08 6.32
N ASN A 8 -17.61 -9.89 6.52
CA ASN A 8 -18.14 -8.70 7.19
C ASN A 8 -17.82 -8.73 8.69
N ALA A 9 -16.59 -8.32 9.04
CA ALA A 9 -16.00 -8.45 10.37
C ALA A 9 -14.87 -7.42 10.56
N LYS A 10 -14.32 -7.37 11.78
CA LYS A 10 -13.20 -6.50 12.16
C LYS A 10 -12.00 -6.69 11.23
N THR A 11 -11.45 -5.58 10.72
CA THR A 11 -10.51 -5.59 9.59
C THR A 11 -9.33 -4.66 9.81
N LEU A 12 -8.12 -5.18 9.55
CA LEU A 12 -6.92 -4.35 9.33
C LEU A 12 -6.72 -4.19 7.82
N SER A 13 -6.49 -2.99 7.32
CA SER A 13 -6.18 -2.76 5.91
C SER A 13 -4.78 -2.17 5.75
N LEU A 14 -3.96 -2.74 4.87
CA LEU A 14 -2.70 -2.20 4.37
C LEU A 14 -2.83 -1.78 2.89
N ALA A 15 -4.05 -1.71 2.36
CA ALA A 15 -4.30 -1.18 1.03
C ALA A 15 -4.02 0.33 0.99
N SER A 16 -3.31 0.78 -0.05
CA SER A 16 -2.82 2.16 -0.11
C SER A 16 -3.96 3.17 -0.27
N LEU A 17 -4.94 2.92 -1.15
CA LEU A 17 -6.03 3.87 -1.39
C LEU A 17 -7.30 3.14 -1.83
N LEU A 18 -7.93 2.49 -0.85
CA LEU A 18 -9.03 1.57 -1.07
C LEU A 18 -10.25 2.24 -1.72
N CYS A 19 -10.54 3.51 -1.42
CA CYS A 19 -11.65 4.25 -2.02
C CYS A 19 -11.53 4.42 -3.54
N GLU A 20 -10.31 4.41 -4.08
CA GLU A 20 -10.09 4.46 -5.53
C GLU A 20 -9.97 3.06 -6.15
N GLN A 21 -9.47 2.08 -5.40
CA GLN A 21 -9.30 0.70 -5.88
C GLN A 21 -10.62 -0.09 -5.85
N ASN A 22 -11.35 0.01 -4.74
CA ASN A 22 -12.60 -0.69 -4.49
C ASN A 22 -13.45 0.07 -3.45
N PRO A 23 -14.19 1.11 -3.88
CA PRO A 23 -15.01 1.91 -2.97
C PRO A 23 -16.08 1.09 -2.25
N GLN A 24 -16.60 0.02 -2.86
CA GLN A 24 -17.58 -0.85 -2.22
C GLN A 24 -16.98 -1.59 -1.02
N LEU A 25 -15.76 -2.10 -1.16
CA LEU A 25 -15.05 -2.74 -0.05
C LEU A 25 -14.71 -1.73 1.05
N ALA A 26 -14.32 -0.49 0.70
CA ALA A 26 -14.11 0.56 1.69
C ALA A 26 -15.37 0.84 2.53
N GLU A 27 -16.54 0.95 1.89
CA GLU A 27 -17.82 1.14 2.59
C GLU A 27 -18.20 -0.07 3.45
N LEU A 28 -17.89 -1.29 3.01
CA LEU A 28 -18.14 -2.51 3.79
C LEU A 28 -17.24 -2.59 5.04
N ILE A 29 -15.95 -2.27 4.90
CA ILE A 29 -15.01 -2.22 6.02
C ILE A 29 -15.50 -1.21 7.07
N LYS A 30 -15.97 -0.04 6.63
CA LYS A 30 -16.47 1.04 7.49
C LYS A 30 -17.71 0.67 8.32
N GLN A 31 -18.42 -0.40 7.96
CA GLN A 31 -19.55 -0.92 8.74
C GLN A 31 -19.11 -1.71 9.97
N ASN A 32 -17.82 -2.00 10.11
CA ASN A 32 -17.24 -2.77 11.22
C ASN A 32 -16.15 -1.96 11.92
N GLU A 33 -15.58 -2.49 13.00
CA GLU A 33 -14.32 -1.97 13.55
C GLU A 33 -13.20 -2.14 12.52
N PHE A 34 -12.47 -1.07 12.22
CA PHE A 34 -11.36 -1.12 11.29
C PHE A 34 -10.21 -0.22 11.73
N LEU A 35 -9.02 -0.61 11.30
CA LEU A 35 -7.80 0.20 11.33
C LEU A 35 -7.16 0.07 9.95
N TYR A 36 -6.53 1.13 9.45
CA TYR A 36 -5.79 1.01 8.21
C TYR A 36 -4.45 1.73 8.26
N ILE A 37 -3.44 1.08 7.69
CA ILE A 37 -2.06 1.54 7.64
C ILE A 37 -1.78 1.93 6.19
N SER A 38 -1.56 3.23 5.96
CA SER A 38 -1.38 3.74 4.59
C SER A 38 -0.59 5.05 4.56
N CYS A 39 0.05 5.32 3.41
CA CYS A 39 0.63 6.62 3.08
C CYS A 39 -0.43 7.65 2.65
N PHE A 40 -1.66 7.23 2.30
CA PHE A 40 -2.75 8.10 1.87
C PHE A 40 -3.86 8.24 2.92
N GLU A 41 -4.52 9.41 2.90
CA GLU A 41 -5.83 9.57 3.51
C GLU A 41 -6.89 9.01 2.56
N ASP A 42 -7.62 8.00 3.01
CA ASP A 42 -8.69 7.39 2.22
C ASP A 42 -9.99 8.19 2.44
N LYS A 43 -10.63 8.63 1.35
CA LYS A 43 -11.78 9.53 1.42
C LYS A 43 -13.01 8.86 2.06
N ILE A 44 -13.14 7.54 1.94
CA ILE A 44 -14.26 6.78 2.51
C ILE A 44 -13.93 6.42 3.96
N LEU A 45 -12.74 5.89 4.23
CA LEU A 45 -12.35 5.43 5.57
C LEU A 45 -12.09 6.60 6.55
N GLY A 46 -11.70 7.78 6.04
CA GLY A 46 -11.41 8.97 6.85
C GLY A 46 -10.12 8.86 7.66
N THR A 47 -9.78 9.87 8.47
CA THR A 47 -8.48 9.95 9.16
C THR A 47 -8.46 9.40 10.58
N GLU A 48 -9.62 9.07 11.15
CA GLU A 48 -9.73 8.67 12.57
C GLU A 48 -9.01 7.34 12.86
N ASN A 49 -9.09 6.39 11.93
CA ASN A 49 -8.51 5.04 12.05
C ASN A 49 -7.27 4.86 11.17
N LEU A 50 -6.61 5.95 10.80
CA LEU A 50 -5.41 5.94 9.94
C LEU A 50 -4.14 5.88 10.80
N VAL A 51 -3.32 4.86 10.57
CA VAL A 51 -1.91 4.87 10.92
C VAL A 51 -1.12 5.21 9.66
N ARG A 52 -0.28 6.25 9.71
CA ARG A 52 0.52 6.61 8.54
C ARG A 52 1.76 5.75 8.45
N CYS A 53 2.10 5.33 7.23
CA CYS A 53 3.37 4.66 6.97
C CYS A 53 4.09 5.27 5.77
N GLU A 54 5.37 4.96 5.65
CA GLU A 54 6.20 5.33 4.52
C GLU A 54 5.90 4.48 3.28
N ILE A 55 6.05 5.05 2.10
CA ILE A 55 5.80 4.34 0.83
C ILE A 55 6.82 3.21 0.66
N GLY A 56 6.37 2.01 0.27
CA GLY A 56 7.25 0.86 0.07
C GLY A 56 7.72 0.17 1.36
N SER A 57 7.32 0.65 2.54
CA SER A 57 7.73 0.09 3.83
C SER A 57 6.86 -1.07 4.33
N ALA A 58 5.98 -1.62 3.49
CA ALA A 58 5.00 -2.64 3.90
C ALA A 58 5.63 -3.90 4.54
N SER A 59 6.81 -4.32 4.07
CA SER A 59 7.54 -5.44 4.69
C SER A 59 8.02 -5.12 6.10
N TYR A 60 8.42 -3.88 6.38
CA TYR A 60 8.86 -3.45 7.70
C TYR A 60 7.68 -3.39 8.67
N VAL A 61 6.56 -2.80 8.23
CA VAL A 61 5.30 -2.78 8.98
C VAL A 61 4.88 -4.19 9.36
N LEU A 62 4.87 -5.13 8.40
CA LEU A 62 4.45 -6.51 8.65
C LEU A 62 5.44 -7.29 9.53
N ALA A 63 6.74 -7.04 9.41
CA ALA A 63 7.76 -7.67 10.25
C ALA A 63 7.56 -7.27 11.73
N LEU A 64 7.44 -5.97 12.00
CA LEU A 64 7.19 -5.48 13.35
C LEU A 64 5.81 -5.93 13.85
N LEU A 65 4.76 -5.87 13.02
CA LEU A 65 3.45 -6.37 13.42
C LEU A 65 3.48 -7.84 13.82
N CYS A 66 4.24 -8.70 13.12
CA CYS A 66 4.45 -10.09 13.54
C CYS A 66 5.15 -10.17 14.89
N LYS A 67 6.24 -9.39 15.08
CA LYS A 67 7.01 -9.38 16.32
C LYS A 67 6.16 -9.00 17.53
N TYR A 68 5.31 -7.99 17.41
CA TYR A 68 4.45 -7.50 18.49
C TYR A 68 3.18 -8.35 18.70
N SER A 69 2.67 -9.02 17.66
CA SER A 69 1.39 -9.75 17.74
C SER A 69 1.52 -11.24 18.05
N LEU A 70 2.67 -11.85 17.75
CA LEU A 70 2.84 -13.30 17.83
C LEU A 70 3.53 -13.72 19.13
N ASP A 71 3.12 -14.88 19.64
CA ASP A 71 3.71 -15.48 20.83
C ASP A 71 5.06 -16.13 20.48
N ALA A 72 6.15 -15.49 20.90
CA ALA A 72 7.52 -15.94 20.65
C ALA A 72 7.82 -17.35 21.24
N ALA A 73 7.03 -17.84 22.19
CA ALA A 73 7.15 -19.21 22.70
C ALA A 73 6.76 -20.27 21.65
N LYS A 74 6.01 -19.90 20.61
CA LYS A 74 5.59 -20.79 19.52
C LYS A 74 6.56 -20.82 18.34
N PHE A 75 7.57 -19.97 18.35
CA PHE A 75 8.57 -19.92 17.29
C PHE A 75 9.58 -21.06 17.40
N ASP A 76 9.95 -21.60 16.24
CA ASP A 76 11.17 -22.38 16.13
C ASP A 76 12.42 -21.50 16.32
N GLU A 77 13.58 -22.13 16.39
CA GLU A 77 14.85 -21.45 16.65
C GLU A 77 15.16 -20.40 15.58
N GLN A 78 14.98 -20.75 14.30
CA GLN A 78 15.26 -19.86 13.17
C GLN A 78 14.35 -18.62 13.17
N THR A 79 13.06 -18.79 13.42
CA THR A 79 12.08 -17.70 13.48
C THR A 79 12.36 -16.79 14.68
N ARG A 80 12.75 -17.36 15.83
CA ARG A 80 13.13 -16.59 17.01
C ARG A 80 14.37 -15.74 16.73
N GLU A 81 15.43 -16.34 16.18
CA GLU A 81 16.65 -15.62 15.80
C GLU A 81 16.36 -14.49 14.80
N TYR A 82 15.45 -14.73 13.84
CA TYR A 82 15.04 -13.70 12.88
C TYR A 82 14.46 -12.46 13.57
N PHE A 83 13.46 -12.63 14.45
CA PHE A 83 12.81 -11.49 15.11
C PHE A 83 13.68 -10.84 16.20
N GLU A 84 14.52 -11.60 16.89
CA GLU A 84 15.52 -11.05 17.84
C GLU A 84 16.60 -10.24 17.12
N GLY A 85 16.90 -10.57 15.86
CA GLY A 85 17.85 -9.85 15.02
C GLY A 85 17.31 -8.57 14.36
N LEU A 86 16.02 -8.27 14.47
CA LEU A 86 15.44 -7.04 13.92
C LEU A 86 15.80 -5.83 14.77
N ASP A 87 16.31 -4.77 14.13
CA ASP A 87 16.47 -3.44 14.73
C ASP A 87 15.12 -2.70 14.69
N GLU A 88 14.38 -2.78 15.79
CA GLU A 88 13.03 -2.20 15.90
C GLU A 88 13.04 -0.69 15.70
N GLY A 89 14.02 0.01 16.30
CA GLY A 89 14.13 1.47 16.19
C GLY A 89 14.41 1.91 14.76
N TYR A 90 15.27 1.19 14.04
CA TYR A 90 15.51 1.44 12.61
C TYR A 90 14.27 1.18 11.77
N LEU A 91 13.64 0.00 11.89
CA LEU A 91 12.47 -0.36 11.10
C LEU A 91 11.27 0.58 11.35
N SER A 92 11.03 0.91 12.61
CA SER A 92 10.02 1.88 13.07
C SER A 92 10.26 3.27 12.44
N GLY A 93 11.50 3.74 12.49
CA GLY A 93 11.90 5.02 11.88
C GLY A 93 11.70 5.05 10.36
N GLU A 94 12.08 3.99 9.65
CA GLU A 94 11.97 3.91 8.19
C GLU A 94 10.54 3.71 7.70
N CYS A 95 9.71 2.95 8.43
CA CYS A 95 8.30 2.78 8.07
C CYS A 95 7.39 3.90 8.59
N ASN A 96 7.93 4.80 9.43
CA ASN A 96 7.22 5.92 10.05
C ASN A 96 6.00 5.49 10.88
N VAL A 97 6.09 4.33 11.56
CA VAL A 97 5.10 3.83 12.53
C VAL A 97 5.83 3.61 13.84
N GLY A 98 5.41 4.29 14.90
CA GLY A 98 6.07 4.22 16.21
C GLY A 98 5.88 2.88 16.93
N GLU A 99 6.79 2.53 17.85
CA GLU A 99 6.68 1.31 18.65
C GLU A 99 5.38 1.24 19.47
N GLU A 100 4.94 2.37 20.04
CA GLU A 100 3.65 2.47 20.75
C GLU A 100 2.44 2.26 19.82
N GLU A 101 2.56 2.66 18.54
CA GLU A 101 1.53 2.38 17.54
C GLU A 101 1.50 0.89 17.19
N PHE A 102 2.66 0.23 17.08
CA PHE A 102 2.71 -1.22 16.86
C PHE A 102 2.06 -2.02 17.98
N GLU A 103 2.23 -1.63 19.24
CA GLU A 103 1.52 -2.26 20.37
C GLU A 103 -0.01 -2.14 20.20
N GLN A 104 -0.51 -0.96 19.84
CA GLN A 104 -1.94 -0.71 19.61
C GLN A 104 -2.47 -1.48 18.40
N ILE A 105 -1.71 -1.52 17.30
CA ILE A 105 -2.07 -2.27 16.10
C ILE A 105 -2.10 -3.78 16.41
N ALA A 106 -1.15 -4.28 17.18
CA ALA A 106 -1.10 -5.69 17.59
C ALA A 106 -2.31 -6.08 18.46
N GLU A 107 -2.69 -5.23 19.43
CA GLU A 107 -3.90 -5.41 20.22
C GLU A 107 -5.14 -5.43 19.32
N PHE A 108 -5.25 -4.47 18.39
CA PHE A 108 -6.34 -4.40 17.43
C PHE A 108 -6.42 -5.64 16.52
N LEU A 109 -5.28 -6.15 16.07
CA LEU A 109 -5.16 -7.30 15.17
C LEU A 109 -5.68 -8.60 15.80
N SER A 110 -5.60 -8.73 17.13
CA SER A 110 -6.05 -9.94 17.85
C SER A 110 -7.49 -10.34 17.48
N GLY A 111 -8.39 -9.35 17.38
CA GLY A 111 -9.80 -9.52 17.01
C GLY A 111 -10.11 -9.39 15.51
N CYS A 112 -9.11 -9.12 14.66
CA CYS A 112 -9.32 -9.02 13.22
C CYS A 112 -9.56 -10.39 12.60
N GLU A 113 -10.54 -10.46 11.69
CA GLU A 113 -10.76 -11.61 10.81
C GLU A 113 -10.04 -11.42 9.47
N ASN A 114 -10.03 -10.18 8.96
CA ASN A 114 -9.46 -9.86 7.66
C ASN A 114 -8.19 -9.01 7.77
N ILE A 115 -7.26 -9.26 6.84
CA ILE A 115 -6.23 -8.30 6.44
C ILE A 115 -6.45 -7.97 4.96
N VAL A 116 -6.71 -6.71 4.63
CA VAL A 116 -6.87 -6.24 3.24
C VAL A 116 -5.54 -5.69 2.73
N ILE A 117 -5.10 -6.07 1.54
CA ILE A 117 -3.81 -5.61 0.95
C ILE A 117 -3.98 -5.20 -0.51
N ASP A 118 -3.02 -4.43 -1.04
CA ASP A 118 -2.93 -4.17 -2.48
C ASP A 118 -2.46 -5.43 -3.23
N SER A 119 -3.08 -5.73 -4.37
CA SER A 119 -2.59 -6.79 -5.27
C SER A 119 -1.18 -6.51 -5.79
N SER A 120 -0.78 -5.24 -5.86
CA SER A 120 0.58 -4.85 -6.26
C SER A 120 1.68 -5.37 -5.30
N PHE A 121 1.32 -5.80 -4.08
CA PHE A 121 2.26 -6.45 -3.16
C PHE A 121 2.86 -7.74 -3.75
N LEU A 122 2.16 -8.40 -4.68
CA LEU A 122 2.67 -9.54 -5.46
C LEU A 122 3.94 -9.19 -6.25
N ALA A 123 4.12 -7.92 -6.59
CA ALA A 123 5.28 -7.41 -7.31
C ALA A 123 6.17 -6.50 -6.46
N HIS A 124 5.96 -6.45 -5.14
CA HIS A 124 6.82 -5.72 -4.23
C HIS A 124 8.24 -6.32 -4.24
N ALA A 125 9.26 -5.48 -4.06
CA ALA A 125 10.65 -5.93 -4.02
C ALA A 125 10.87 -7.02 -2.95
N ASP A 126 10.15 -6.90 -1.84
CA ASP A 126 10.16 -7.83 -0.71
C ASP A 126 8.88 -8.68 -0.58
N ALA A 127 8.23 -9.00 -1.71
CA ALA A 127 6.99 -9.77 -1.74
C ALA A 127 7.08 -11.08 -0.94
N LYS A 128 8.21 -11.81 -1.04
CA LYS A 128 8.40 -13.06 -0.30
C LYS A 128 8.14 -12.87 1.21
N ASN A 129 8.88 -11.96 1.86
CA ASN A 129 8.73 -11.71 3.29
C ASN A 129 7.32 -11.20 3.62
N ILE A 130 6.76 -10.28 2.83
CA ILE A 130 5.38 -9.78 3.00
C ILE A 130 4.39 -10.94 3.14
N PHE A 131 4.42 -11.91 2.22
CA PHE A 131 3.47 -13.02 2.25
C PHE A 131 3.79 -14.08 3.30
N GLU A 132 5.06 -14.27 3.67
CA GLU A 132 5.40 -15.09 4.85
C GLU A 132 4.84 -14.47 6.13
N PHE A 133 5.00 -13.16 6.35
CA PHE A 133 4.43 -12.48 7.51
C PHE A 133 2.91 -12.57 7.54
N LEU A 134 2.23 -12.29 6.41
CA LEU A 134 0.78 -12.42 6.31
C LEU A 134 0.31 -13.85 6.62
N GLN A 135 1.06 -14.86 6.18
CA GLN A 135 0.80 -16.27 6.50
C GLN A 135 0.98 -16.56 8.00
N MET A 136 2.00 -15.99 8.64
CA MET A 136 2.26 -16.13 10.08
C MET A 136 1.18 -15.46 10.95
N LEU A 137 0.67 -14.30 10.53
CA LEU A 137 -0.44 -13.61 11.23
C LEU A 137 -1.75 -14.42 11.18
N GLY A 138 -1.88 -15.36 10.24
CA GLY A 138 -2.95 -16.36 10.22
C GLY A 138 -4.36 -15.77 10.02
N LYS A 139 -4.46 -14.61 9.38
CA LYS A 139 -5.74 -13.93 9.09
C LYS A 139 -6.22 -14.21 7.67
N ASN A 140 -7.49 -13.92 7.40
CA ASN A 140 -8.05 -13.97 6.04
C ASN A 140 -7.48 -12.82 5.20
N VAL A 141 -6.56 -13.10 4.28
CA VAL A 141 -5.98 -12.07 3.41
C VAL A 141 -6.88 -11.84 2.20
N VAL A 142 -7.28 -10.60 1.99
CA VAL A 142 -8.20 -10.17 0.92
C VAL A 142 -7.48 -9.15 0.04
N LEU A 143 -7.50 -9.34 -1.28
CA LEU A 143 -6.97 -8.35 -2.21
C LEU A 143 -7.96 -7.20 -2.38
N ALA A 144 -7.45 -5.96 -2.36
CA ALA A 144 -8.24 -4.74 -2.49
C ALA A 144 -9.07 -4.71 -3.79
N ASP A 145 -8.51 -5.21 -4.90
CA ASP A 145 -9.19 -5.31 -6.19
C ASP A 145 -10.19 -6.47 -6.29
N GLY A 146 -10.27 -7.32 -5.26
CA GLY A 146 -11.17 -8.48 -5.22
C GLY A 146 -10.72 -9.66 -6.07
N GLU A 147 -9.53 -9.62 -6.67
CA GLU A 147 -9.04 -10.72 -7.49
C GLU A 147 -8.84 -12.00 -6.67
N GLN A 148 -9.22 -13.13 -7.26
CA GLN A 148 -9.00 -14.45 -6.67
C GLN A 148 -7.68 -15.01 -7.18
N SER A 149 -6.64 -14.90 -6.35
CA SER A 149 -5.31 -15.44 -6.65
C SER A 149 -4.67 -16.10 -5.43
N GLU A 150 -3.43 -16.56 -5.60
CA GLU A 150 -2.66 -17.19 -4.53
C GLU A 150 -1.19 -16.79 -4.62
N PHE A 151 -0.51 -16.85 -3.48
CA PHE A 151 0.94 -16.68 -3.39
C PHE A 151 1.54 -17.88 -2.69
N LYS A 152 2.61 -18.46 -3.25
CA LYS A 152 3.26 -19.62 -2.64
C LYS A 152 4.26 -19.15 -1.58
N THR A 153 3.99 -19.54 -0.33
CA THR A 153 4.91 -19.40 0.80
C THR A 153 5.69 -20.70 0.99
N ASP A 154 6.92 -20.61 1.48
CA ASP A 154 7.80 -21.73 1.81
C ASP A 154 8.11 -21.83 3.31
N GLY A 155 7.69 -20.84 4.11
CA GLY A 155 7.92 -20.80 5.55
C GLY A 155 9.31 -20.30 5.93
N GLU A 156 10.13 -19.85 4.98
CA GLU A 156 11.47 -19.34 5.24
C GLU A 156 11.50 -17.81 5.14
N LEU A 157 11.82 -17.15 6.25
CA LEU A 157 12.07 -15.71 6.27
C LEU A 157 13.46 -15.39 5.70
N THR A 158 13.55 -14.30 4.95
CA THR A 158 14.81 -13.78 4.40
C THR A 158 15.11 -12.40 4.99
N PRO A 159 16.37 -11.95 5.02
CA PRO A 159 16.69 -10.60 5.45
C PRO A 159 15.81 -9.58 4.73
N LEU A 160 15.23 -8.64 5.49
CA LEU A 160 14.38 -7.59 4.94
C LEU A 160 15.16 -6.78 3.91
N LYS A 161 14.50 -6.46 2.80
CA LYS A 161 15.08 -5.58 1.78
C LYS A 161 14.81 -4.14 2.15
N GLU A 162 15.81 -3.29 1.99
CA GLU A 162 15.65 -1.84 2.11
C GLU A 162 14.56 -1.37 1.12
N PRO A 163 13.56 -0.59 1.59
CA PRO A 163 12.58 0.04 0.73
C PRO A 163 13.26 0.91 -0.32
N GLU A 164 12.66 1.00 -1.51
CA GLU A 164 13.08 1.99 -2.50
C GLU A 164 12.83 3.39 -1.90
N SER A 165 13.84 4.26 -1.91
CA SER A 165 13.61 5.66 -1.54
C SER A 165 12.73 6.32 -2.60
N PHE A 166 11.60 6.89 -2.18
CA PHE A 166 10.65 7.59 -3.02
C PHE A 166 10.86 9.11 -2.99
N ASP A 167 12.13 9.55 -3.05
CA ASP A 167 12.50 10.96 -3.09
C ASP A 167 12.18 11.63 -4.45
N GLY A 168 11.14 12.45 -4.47
CA GLY A 168 10.80 13.30 -5.62
C GLY A 168 9.33 13.21 -6.04
N SER A 169 9.10 13.13 -7.35
CA SER A 169 7.75 12.97 -7.90
C SER A 169 7.40 11.48 -7.96
N VAL A 170 6.47 11.09 -7.09
CA VAL A 170 6.01 9.70 -6.97
C VAL A 170 4.61 9.59 -7.56
N VAL A 171 4.35 8.50 -8.28
CA VAL A 171 3.01 8.19 -8.78
C VAL A 171 2.56 6.85 -8.24
N PHE A 172 1.38 6.85 -7.63
CA PHE A 172 0.61 5.65 -7.36
C PHE A 172 -0.24 5.34 -8.60
N PHE A 173 0.13 4.26 -9.29
CA PHE A 173 -0.60 3.76 -10.44
C PHE A 173 -1.74 2.86 -9.96
N MET A 174 -2.94 3.15 -10.46
CA MET A 174 -4.11 2.31 -10.28
C MET A 174 -4.47 1.78 -11.64
N ASP A 175 -4.64 0.46 -11.74
CA ASP A 175 -5.13 -0.12 -12.98
C ASP A 175 -6.53 0.46 -13.22
N GLU A 176 -6.86 0.65 -14.49
CA GLU A 176 -8.21 1.01 -14.87
C GLU A 176 -9.08 -0.18 -14.47
N ALA A 177 -9.73 -0.10 -13.29
CA ALA A 177 -10.64 -1.13 -12.80
C ALA A 177 -11.52 -1.59 -13.97
N GLY A 178 -11.75 -2.90 -14.10
CA GLY A 178 -12.41 -3.55 -15.25
C GLY A 178 -13.84 -3.11 -15.58
N GLY A 179 -14.30 -1.97 -15.06
CA GLY A 179 -15.51 -1.25 -15.42
C GLY A 179 -15.32 0.27 -15.55
N SER A 180 -14.09 0.78 -15.69
CA SER A 180 -13.91 2.20 -16.01
C SER A 180 -14.42 2.42 -17.43
N ASN A 181 -15.41 3.29 -17.58
CA ASN A 181 -15.94 3.74 -18.87
C ASN A 181 -14.91 4.57 -19.69
N LEU A 182 -13.62 4.48 -19.34
CA LEU A 182 -12.54 5.29 -19.90
C LEU A 182 -11.90 4.62 -21.13
N SER A 183 -12.66 3.81 -21.88
CA SER A 183 -12.30 3.46 -23.24
C SER A 183 -12.46 4.69 -24.14
N GLY A 184 -11.55 5.66 -24.01
CA GLY A 184 -11.46 6.83 -24.90
C GLY A 184 -11.27 8.21 -24.25
N GLU A 185 -11.29 8.34 -22.92
CA GLU A 185 -11.05 9.63 -22.26
C GLU A 185 -9.58 9.82 -21.89
N VAL A 186 -9.11 11.07 -21.98
CA VAL A 186 -7.75 11.46 -21.62
C VAL A 186 -7.43 10.97 -20.19
N LYS A 187 -6.38 10.17 -20.03
CA LYS A 187 -5.92 9.70 -18.72
C LYS A 187 -5.65 10.90 -17.81
N GLU A 188 -5.98 10.79 -16.53
CA GLU A 188 -5.76 11.84 -15.54
C GLU A 188 -4.54 11.51 -14.67
N LEU A 189 -3.65 12.50 -14.50
CA LEU A 189 -2.63 12.52 -13.44
C LEU A 189 -3.13 13.50 -12.37
N ILE A 190 -3.64 12.98 -11.27
CA ILE A 190 -4.24 13.76 -10.19
C ILE A 190 -3.17 13.99 -9.12
N GLY A 191 -2.79 15.23 -8.88
CA GLY A 191 -1.72 15.54 -7.92
C GLY A 191 -2.02 16.75 -7.05
N SER A 192 -1.32 16.83 -5.92
CA SER A 192 -1.38 17.98 -5.00
C SER A 192 -0.69 19.22 -5.58
N ALA A 193 -0.83 20.34 -4.88
CA ALA A 193 -0.06 21.55 -5.17
C ALA A 193 1.45 21.34 -5.01
N SER A 194 1.88 20.54 -4.02
CA SER A 194 3.29 20.22 -3.79
C SER A 194 3.86 19.33 -4.91
N PHE A 195 3.09 18.35 -5.39
CA PHE A 195 3.45 17.56 -6.57
C PHE A 195 3.58 18.46 -7.80
N ALA A 196 2.59 19.33 -8.04
CA ALA A 196 2.60 20.25 -9.19
C ALA A 196 3.85 21.16 -9.19
N ALA A 197 4.22 21.68 -8.02
CA ALA A 197 5.42 22.49 -7.85
C ALA A 197 6.71 21.70 -8.12
N ALA A 198 6.83 20.49 -7.56
CA ALA A 198 7.98 19.62 -7.75
C ALA A 198 8.15 19.19 -9.22
N ALA A 199 7.05 18.80 -9.86
CA ALA A 199 7.02 18.38 -11.27
C ALA A 199 6.99 19.56 -12.27
N LYS A 200 6.87 20.81 -11.80
CA LYS A 200 6.78 22.05 -12.60
C LYS A 200 5.60 22.06 -13.59
N VAL A 201 4.45 21.51 -13.19
CA VAL A 201 3.21 21.42 -13.99
C VAL A 201 2.11 22.31 -13.42
N LYS A 202 1.11 22.63 -14.24
CA LYS A 202 -0.08 23.40 -13.87
C LYS A 202 -1.34 22.62 -14.21
N ASP A 203 -2.44 22.92 -13.52
CA ASP A 203 -3.74 22.33 -13.82
C ASP A 203 -4.07 22.46 -15.31
N GLY A 204 -4.45 21.34 -15.92
CA GLY A 204 -4.78 21.24 -17.34
C GLY A 204 -3.61 21.00 -18.29
N ASP A 205 -2.35 21.03 -17.83
CA ASP A 205 -1.19 20.69 -18.66
C ASP A 205 -1.28 19.25 -19.16
N MET A 206 -0.94 19.02 -20.43
CA MET A 206 -0.70 17.68 -20.95
C MET A 206 0.73 17.26 -20.61
N VAL A 207 0.87 16.07 -20.03
CA VAL A 207 2.15 15.56 -19.52
C VAL A 207 2.38 14.11 -19.93
N SER A 208 3.65 13.79 -20.14
CA SER A 208 4.19 12.44 -20.27
C SER A 208 4.74 12.01 -18.91
N VAL A 209 4.14 10.96 -18.34
CA VAL A 209 4.55 10.28 -17.12
C VAL A 209 5.42 9.09 -17.50
N GLN A 210 6.70 9.14 -17.12
CA GLN A 210 7.69 8.13 -17.51
C GLN A 210 8.26 7.44 -16.28
N ALA A 211 8.14 6.11 -16.25
CA ALA A 211 8.73 5.25 -15.24
C ALA A 211 9.24 3.96 -15.87
N LYS A 212 10.00 3.16 -15.11
CA LYS A 212 10.42 1.84 -15.58
C LYS A 212 9.18 0.97 -15.88
N GLY A 213 9.01 0.63 -17.15
CA GLY A 213 7.90 -0.19 -17.65
C GLY A 213 6.54 0.53 -17.71
N ALA A 214 6.50 1.86 -17.58
CA ALA A 214 5.27 2.64 -17.75
C ALA A 214 5.55 3.96 -18.49
N HIS A 215 4.79 4.20 -19.55
CA HIS A 215 4.77 5.48 -20.25
C HIS A 215 3.32 5.85 -20.52
N VAL A 216 2.87 6.97 -19.93
CA VAL A 216 1.49 7.41 -19.99
C VAL A 216 1.44 8.88 -20.37
N GLU A 217 0.67 9.22 -21.40
CA GLU A 217 0.24 10.60 -21.63
C GLU A 217 -1.05 10.86 -20.87
N ALA A 218 -1.06 11.90 -20.05
CA ALA A 218 -2.16 12.24 -19.18
C ALA A 218 -2.34 13.76 -19.08
N LYS A 219 -3.56 14.19 -18.77
CA LYS A 219 -3.84 15.57 -18.36
C LYS A 219 -3.60 15.70 -16.86
N PHE A 220 -2.77 16.66 -16.47
CA PHE A 220 -2.58 16.96 -15.05
C PHE A 220 -3.83 17.64 -14.49
N LYS A 221 -4.29 17.16 -13.34
CA LYS A 221 -5.42 17.69 -12.59
C LYS A 221 -4.99 17.99 -11.18
N LEU A 222 -5.11 19.25 -10.79
CA LEU A 222 -4.80 19.67 -9.42
C LEU A 222 -5.93 19.24 -8.48
N GLU A 223 -5.59 18.48 -7.45
CA GLU A 223 -6.49 18.14 -6.33
C GLU A 223 -5.99 18.84 -5.06
N PRO A 224 -6.62 19.96 -4.66
CA PRO A 224 -6.16 20.76 -3.52
C PRO A 224 -6.19 20.03 -2.18
N GLN A 225 -7.01 18.98 -2.03
CA GLN A 225 -7.12 18.22 -0.78
C GLN A 225 -6.01 17.16 -0.64
N MET A 226 -5.34 16.79 -1.72
CA MET A 226 -4.17 15.89 -1.65
C MET A 226 -2.97 16.60 -1.03
N LYS A 227 -2.18 15.85 -0.27
CA LYS A 227 -0.97 16.33 0.40
C LYS A 227 0.26 15.58 -0.13
N GLY A 228 1.45 16.10 0.18
CA GLY A 228 2.72 15.47 -0.19
C GLY A 228 3.05 15.58 -1.68
N THR A 229 4.15 14.95 -2.10
CA THR A 229 4.65 14.96 -3.49
C THR A 229 4.30 13.68 -4.24
N VAL A 230 3.11 13.14 -3.96
CA VAL A 230 2.58 11.94 -4.59
C VAL A 230 1.37 12.30 -5.45
N ALA A 231 1.28 11.72 -6.64
CA ALA A 231 0.13 11.83 -7.53
C ALA A 231 -0.50 10.45 -7.81
N LEU A 232 -1.76 10.46 -8.22
CA LEU A 232 -2.52 9.29 -8.64
C LEU A 232 -2.58 9.27 -10.17
N CYS A 233 -2.32 8.12 -10.78
CA CYS A 233 -2.46 7.95 -12.22
C CYS A 233 -3.35 6.74 -12.51
N ARG A 234 -4.48 6.99 -13.18
CA ARG A 234 -5.35 5.92 -13.68
C ARG A 234 -4.82 5.46 -15.02
N ALA A 235 -4.06 4.37 -15.01
CA ALA A 235 -3.48 3.80 -16.20
C ALA A 235 -3.06 2.36 -15.94
N LYS A 236 -3.22 1.51 -16.97
CA LYS A 236 -2.62 0.17 -16.98
C LYS A 236 -1.15 0.24 -16.63
N PHE A 237 -0.76 -0.57 -15.65
CA PHE A 237 0.62 -0.70 -15.21
C PHE A 237 0.94 -2.16 -14.89
N SER A 238 2.23 -2.44 -14.75
CA SER A 238 2.72 -3.72 -14.23
C SER A 238 3.77 -3.47 -13.16
N GLY A 239 3.81 -4.34 -12.16
CA GLY A 239 4.75 -4.27 -11.05
C GLY A 239 4.12 -3.70 -9.78
N TYR A 240 4.97 -3.21 -8.88
CA TYR A 240 4.50 -2.47 -7.70
C TYR A 240 3.85 -1.14 -8.09
N ALA A 241 2.80 -0.73 -7.36
CA ALA A 241 1.94 0.39 -7.74
C ALA A 241 2.61 1.77 -7.60
N PHE A 242 3.54 1.92 -6.67
CA PHE A 242 4.32 3.15 -6.54
C PHE A 242 5.52 3.13 -7.48
N LYS A 243 5.72 4.23 -8.19
CA LYS A 243 6.92 4.45 -8.99
C LYS A 243 7.43 5.88 -8.83
N LEU A 244 8.74 6.01 -8.75
CA LEU A 244 9.40 7.26 -9.10
C LEU A 244 9.18 7.54 -10.58
N VAL A 245 8.77 8.77 -10.89
CA VAL A 245 8.47 9.17 -12.26
C VAL A 245 9.26 10.41 -12.68
N LYS A 246 9.56 10.45 -13.98
CA LYS A 246 9.92 11.68 -14.67
C LYS A 246 8.68 12.24 -15.34
N ILE A 247 8.34 13.48 -15.02
CA ILE A 247 7.26 14.23 -15.66
C ILE A 247 7.85 15.17 -16.72
N ALA A 248 7.30 15.12 -17.93
CA ALA A 248 7.63 16.06 -19.00
C ALA A 248 6.35 16.64 -19.60
N LYS A 249 6.31 17.97 -19.83
CA LYS A 249 5.17 18.57 -20.56
C LYS A 249 5.24 18.14 -22.02
N THR A 250 4.11 17.74 -22.57
CA THR A 250 3.97 17.51 -24.01
C THR A 250 3.52 18.81 -24.67
N ALA A 251 4.12 19.17 -25.81
CA ALA A 251 3.63 20.29 -26.60
C ALA A 251 2.21 19.96 -27.09
N GLN A 252 1.30 20.94 -26.99
CA GLN A 252 0.01 20.88 -27.69
C GLN A 252 0.21 21.08 -29.19
#